data_AF-A0A366VWV0-F1
#
_entry.id   AF-A0A366VWV0-F1
#
_cell.length_a   1.000
_cell.length_b   1.000
_cell.length_c   1.000
_cell.angle_alpha   90.00
_cell.angle_beta   90.00
_cell.angle_gamma   90.00
#
_symmetry.space_group_name_H-M   'P 1'
#
loop_
_entity.id
_entity.type
_entity.pdbx_description
1 polymer ?
#
loop_
_entity_poly.entity_id
_entity_poly.type
_entity_poly.pdbx_seq_one_letter_code
_entity_poly.pdbx_strand_id
1 'polypeptide(L)'
;MAKLRAPLTLRLAFHAVRAAWVGLILFIVAWIWLVPATPMERDALSAPIGINRPEGLTAMRIARAMVHFAPERAAKLLSDASNGDISPELAGMLLRQVASGAPQPPATAPQPALGDDIDGPKFISRD
;
A
#
# COMPACT_ATOMS: atom_id res chain seq x y z
N MET A 1 29.06 4.22 -42.64
CA MET A 1 28.45 4.39 -41.30
C MET A 1 29.14 3.45 -40.31
N ALA A 2 30.01 3.96 -39.45
CA ALA A 2 30.71 3.14 -38.45
C ALA A 2 29.78 2.86 -37.26
N LYS A 3 29.53 1.59 -36.94
CA LYS A 3 28.83 1.19 -35.71
C LYS A 3 29.74 1.50 -34.51
N LEU A 4 29.43 2.56 -33.76
CA LEU A 4 30.04 2.84 -32.46
C LEU A 4 29.75 1.65 -31.52
N ARG A 5 30.70 0.72 -31.40
CA ARG A 5 30.64 -0.36 -30.42
C ARG A 5 31.01 0.23 -29.07
N ALA A 6 30.04 0.29 -28.15
CA ALA A 6 30.30 0.61 -26.76
C ALA A 6 31.44 -0.30 -26.21
N PRO A 7 32.40 0.25 -25.46
CA PRO A 7 33.49 -0.53 -24.87
C PRO A 7 32.92 -1.59 -23.92
N LEU A 8 33.62 -2.73 -23.79
CA LEU A 8 33.22 -3.87 -22.96
C LEU A 8 32.85 -3.45 -21.53
N THR A 9 33.62 -2.54 -20.95
CA THR A 9 33.42 -1.99 -19.60
C THR A 9 32.08 -1.29 -19.44
N LEU A 10 31.67 -0.49 -20.44
CA LEU A 10 30.38 0.20 -20.43
C LEU A 10 29.21 -0.79 -20.50
N ARG A 11 29.34 -1.82 -21.35
CA ARG A 11 28.33 -2.88 -21.46
C ARG A 11 28.22 -3.65 -20.14
N LEU A 12 29.35 -4.02 -19.55
CA LEU A 12 29.38 -4.74 -18.28
C LEU A 12 28.75 -3.90 -17.16
N ALA A 13 29.11 -2.62 -17.04
CA ALA A 13 28.53 -1.71 -16.06
C ALA A 13 27.01 -1.58 -16.23
N PHE A 14 26.54 -1.39 -17.46
CA PHE A 14 25.10 -1.32 -17.76
C PHE A 14 24.37 -2.61 -17.35
N HIS A 15 24.92 -3.78 -17.72
CA HIS A 15 24.32 -5.06 -17.36
C HIS A 15 24.37 -5.34 -15.86
N ALA A 16 25.42 -4.94 -15.15
CA ALA A 16 25.54 -5.07 -13.71
C ALA A 16 24.49 -4.22 -12.98
N VAL A 17 24.35 -2.95 -13.36
CA VAL A 17 23.31 -2.06 -12.79
C VAL A 17 21.92 -2.61 -13.08
N ARG A 18 21.66 -3.05 -14.32
CA ARG A 18 20.38 -3.66 -14.68
C ARG A 18 20.10 -4.94 -13.89
N ALA A 19 21.09 -5.80 -13.72
CA ALA A 19 20.96 -7.04 -12.94
C ALA A 19 20.67 -6.73 -11.46
N ALA A 20 21.36 -5.75 -10.88
CA ALA A 20 21.09 -5.28 -9.52
C ALA A 20 19.65 -4.75 -9.38
N TRP A 21 19.19 -3.95 -10.34
CA TRP A 21 17.82 -3.42 -10.34
C TRP A 21 16.76 -4.52 -10.43
N VAL A 22 16.94 -5.48 -11.35
CA VAL A 22 16.04 -6.64 -11.49
C VAL A 22 16.07 -7.50 -10.23
N GLY A 23 17.26 -7.76 -9.68
CA GLY A 23 17.42 -8.52 -8.44
C GLY A 23 16.71 -7.86 -7.26
N LEU A 24 16.82 -6.53 -7.12
CA LEU A 24 16.11 -5.77 -6.10
C LEU A 24 14.59 -5.88 -6.24
N ILE A 25 14.05 -5.75 -7.46
CA ILE A 25 12.60 -5.89 -7.71
C ILE A 25 12.14 -7.29 -7.32
N LEU A 26 12.84 -8.33 -7.77
CA LEU A 26 12.52 -9.72 -7.45
C LEU A 26 12.58 -9.97 -5.94
N PHE A 27 13.59 -9.41 -5.27
CA PHE A 27 13.73 -9.51 -3.82
C PHE A 27 12.54 -8.88 -3.09
N ILE A 28 12.14 -7.67 -3.46
CA ILE A 28 10.98 -6.98 -2.83
C ILE A 28 9.69 -7.76 -3.08
N VAL A 29 9.45 -8.23 -4.31
CA VAL A 29 8.26 -9.03 -4.64
C VAL A 29 8.26 -10.33 -3.84
N ALA A 30 9.39 -11.03 -3.77
CA ALA A 30 9.50 -12.26 -3.00
C ALA A 30 9.28 -12.00 -1.50
N TRP A 31 9.80 -10.91 -0.96
CA TRP A 31 9.56 -10.53 0.43
C TRP A 31 8.08 -10.26 0.71
N ILE A 32 7.37 -9.56 -0.17
CA ILE A 32 5.93 -9.30 -0.02
C ILE A 32 5.14 -10.61 -0.06
N TRP A 33 5.45 -11.51 -1.00
CA TRP A 33 4.61 -12.66 -1.34
C TRP A 33 5.01 -13.99 -0.72
N LEU A 34 6.25 -14.19 -0.29
CA LEU A 34 6.72 -15.48 0.23
C LEU A 34 7.02 -15.43 1.73
N VAL A 35 7.51 -14.31 2.25
CA VAL A 35 7.91 -14.22 3.66
C VAL A 35 6.65 -14.14 4.55
N PRO A 36 6.51 -15.00 5.57
CA PRO A 36 5.37 -14.94 6.51
C PRO A 36 5.41 -13.65 7.35
N ALA A 37 4.32 -13.34 8.04
CA ALA A 37 4.27 -12.16 8.91
C ALA A 37 5.22 -12.31 10.11
N THR A 38 6.08 -11.30 10.28
CA THR A 38 6.90 -11.14 11.49
C THR A 38 6.01 -10.85 12.70
N PRO A 39 6.50 -11.04 13.95
CA PRO A 39 5.73 -10.72 15.15
C PRO A 39 5.24 -9.26 15.19
N MET A 40 6.09 -8.31 14.78
CA MET A 40 5.73 -6.88 14.75
C MET A 40 4.63 -6.58 13.72
N GLU A 41 4.66 -7.24 12.55
CA GLU A 41 3.63 -7.07 11.53
C GLU A 41 2.30 -7.69 11.96
N ARG A 42 2.34 -8.80 12.71
CA ARG A 42 1.14 -9.40 13.29
C ARG A 42 0.51 -8.51 14.35
N ASP A 43 1.34 -7.96 15.24
CA ASP A 43 0.91 -7.04 16.27
C ASP A 43 0.27 -5.79 15.67
N ALA A 44 0.93 -5.17 14.67
CA ALA A 44 0.38 -4.04 13.94
C ALA A 44 -1.01 -4.35 13.34
N LEU A 45 -1.15 -5.50 12.69
CA LEU A 45 -2.41 -5.93 12.08
C LEU A 45 -3.42 -6.51 13.07
N SER A 46 -3.13 -6.53 14.38
CA SER A 46 -3.97 -7.16 15.41
C SER A 46 -4.36 -8.60 15.05
N ALA A 47 -3.41 -9.33 14.44
CA ALA A 47 -3.66 -10.65 13.89
C ALA A 47 -3.53 -11.77 14.95
N PRO A 48 -4.42 -12.77 14.93
CA PRO A 48 -4.31 -13.95 15.79
C PRO A 48 -2.98 -14.71 15.63
N ILE A 49 -2.52 -15.28 16.73
CA ILE A 49 -1.34 -16.17 16.75
C ILE A 49 -1.66 -17.44 15.95
N GLY A 50 -0.74 -17.84 15.07
CA GLY A 50 -0.88 -19.03 14.22
C GLY A 50 -1.24 -18.73 12.76
N ILE A 51 -1.64 -17.49 12.45
CA ILE A 51 -1.88 -17.07 11.06
C ILE A 51 -0.57 -16.58 10.44
N ASN A 52 -0.07 -17.33 9.45
CA ASN A 52 1.18 -17.00 8.75
C ASN A 52 1.06 -15.80 7.80
N ARG A 53 -0.15 -15.58 7.25
CA ARG A 53 -0.48 -14.42 6.41
C ARG A 53 -1.80 -13.79 6.86
N PRO A 54 -1.74 -12.81 7.79
CA PRO A 54 -2.92 -12.04 8.15
C PRO A 54 -3.40 -11.18 6.98
N GLU A 55 -4.70 -10.89 6.99
CA GLU A 55 -5.30 -9.94 6.07
C GLU A 55 -4.65 -8.56 6.23
N GLY A 56 -4.49 -7.84 5.12
CA GLY A 56 -3.81 -6.55 5.11
C GLY A 56 -2.28 -6.59 5.10
N LEU A 57 -1.61 -7.75 5.32
CA LEU A 57 -0.15 -7.86 5.28
C LEU A 57 0.45 -7.36 3.97
N THR A 58 -0.11 -7.82 2.85
CA THR A 58 0.35 -7.43 1.52
C THR A 58 0.19 -5.94 1.30
N ALA A 59 -0.97 -5.37 1.65
CA ALA A 59 -1.25 -3.94 1.52
C ALA A 59 -0.30 -3.10 2.40
N MET A 60 -0.10 -3.49 3.66
CA MET A 60 0.85 -2.84 4.58
C MET A 60 2.27 -2.86 4.03
N ARG A 61 2.75 -4.01 3.53
CA ARG A 61 4.12 -4.11 2.99
C ARG A 61 4.29 -3.31 1.70
N ILE A 62 3.28 -3.31 0.82
CA ILE A 62 3.28 -2.47 -0.38
C ILE A 62 3.33 -1.00 0.01
N ALA A 63 2.47 -0.56 0.93
CA ALA A 63 2.46 0.80 1.42
C ALA A 63 3.80 1.18 2.06
N ARG A 64 4.40 0.28 2.85
CA ARG A 64 5.73 0.49 3.45
C ARG A 64 6.82 0.64 2.39
N ALA A 65 6.83 -0.21 1.37
CA ALA A 65 7.77 -0.10 0.26
C ALA A 65 7.57 1.23 -0.50
N MET A 66 6.33 1.60 -0.79
CA MET A 66 5.99 2.86 -1.47
C MET A 66 6.43 4.10 -0.69
N VAL A 67 6.11 4.16 0.61
CA VAL A 67 6.51 5.25 1.50
C VAL A 67 8.03 5.35 1.64
N HIS A 68 8.74 4.22 1.62
CA HIS A 68 10.20 4.21 1.77
C HIS A 68 10.93 4.62 0.49
N PHE A 69 10.53 4.10 -0.67
CA PHE A 69 11.28 4.31 -1.92
C PHE A 69 10.81 5.53 -2.73
N ALA A 70 9.54 5.92 -2.62
CA ALA A 70 8.98 6.96 -3.48
C ALA A 70 7.77 7.67 -2.81
N PRO A 71 7.95 8.33 -1.66
CA PRO A 71 6.83 8.85 -0.86
C PRO A 71 5.95 9.85 -1.61
N GLU A 72 6.55 10.84 -2.28
CA GLU A 72 5.80 11.87 -3.02
C GLU A 72 5.10 11.28 -4.24
N ARG A 73 5.76 10.35 -4.93
CA ARG A 73 5.19 9.66 -6.08
C ARG A 73 4.03 8.76 -5.68
N ALA A 74 4.14 8.05 -4.57
CA ALA A 74 3.09 7.17 -4.08
C ALA A 74 1.83 7.96 -3.68
N ALA A 75 2.03 9.06 -2.96
CA ALA A 75 0.96 10.01 -2.62
C ALA A 75 0.25 10.55 -3.86
N LYS A 76 1.02 10.98 -4.87
CA LYS A 76 0.46 11.45 -6.13
C LYS A 76 -0.30 10.36 -6.87
N LEU A 77 0.26 9.16 -6.99
CA LEU A 77 -0.41 8.04 -7.67
C LEU A 77 -1.72 7.66 -7.00
N LEU A 78 -1.79 7.68 -5.68
CA LEU A 78 -3.02 7.40 -4.95
C LEU A 78 -4.06 8.52 -5.13
N SER A 79 -3.61 9.78 -5.13
CA SER A 79 -4.46 10.93 -5.46
C SER A 79 -5.01 10.83 -6.88
N ASP A 80 -4.14 10.54 -7.86
CA ASP A 80 -4.51 10.35 -9.26
C ASP A 80 -5.47 9.16 -9.43
N ALA A 81 -5.25 8.05 -8.71
CA ALA A 81 -6.13 6.88 -8.73
C ALA A 81 -7.51 7.16 -8.11
N SER A 82 -7.60 8.15 -7.23
CA SER A 82 -8.87 8.65 -6.68
C SER A 82 -9.54 9.73 -7.54
N ASN A 83 -9.04 10.00 -8.75
CA ASN A 83 -9.48 11.11 -9.60
C ASN A 83 -9.45 12.48 -8.90
N GLY A 84 -8.56 12.66 -7.93
CA GLY A 84 -8.44 13.88 -7.14
C GLY A 84 -9.38 13.99 -5.94
N ASP A 85 -10.21 12.98 -5.65
CA ASP A 85 -11.06 12.94 -4.44
C ASP A 85 -10.20 12.99 -3.17
N ILE A 86 -9.01 12.39 -3.22
CA ILE A 86 -8.01 12.41 -2.15
C ILE A 86 -6.88 13.34 -2.58
N SER A 87 -6.58 14.38 -1.78
CA SER A 87 -5.42 15.25 -2.05
C SER A 87 -4.11 14.47 -1.89
N PRO A 88 -3.00 14.85 -2.56
CA PRO A 88 -1.71 14.18 -2.40
C PRO A 88 -1.23 14.17 -0.93
N GLU A 89 -1.48 15.22 -0.17
CA GLU A 89 -1.11 15.29 1.25
C GLU A 89 -1.88 14.24 2.06
N LEU A 90 -3.19 14.15 1.85
CA LEU A 90 -4.06 13.17 2.50
C LEU A 90 -3.68 11.73 2.08
N ALA A 91 -3.45 11.51 0.79
CA ALA A 91 -2.98 10.24 0.26
C ALA A 91 -1.66 9.80 0.91
N GLY A 92 -0.72 10.72 1.08
CA GLY A 92 0.54 10.46 1.79
C GLY A 92 0.33 10.10 3.26
N MET A 93 -0.61 10.74 3.95
CA MET A 93 -0.97 10.38 5.33
C MET A 93 -1.58 8.97 5.40
N LEU A 94 -2.54 8.67 4.52
CA LEU A 94 -3.18 7.36 4.45
C LEU A 94 -2.18 6.24 4.16
N LEU A 95 -1.27 6.44 3.20
CA LEU A 95 -0.21 5.47 2.88
C LEU A 95 0.70 5.20 4.09
N ARG A 96 1.06 6.24 4.85
CA ARG A 96 1.85 6.08 6.08
C ARG A 96 1.09 5.32 7.17
N GLN A 97 -0.21 5.55 7.30
CA GLN A 97 -1.07 4.82 8.23
C GLN A 97 -1.18 3.33 7.85
N VAL A 98 -1.39 3.04 6.57
CA VAL A 98 -1.41 1.65 6.08
C VAL A 98 -0.04 1.00 6.27
N ALA A 99 1.06 1.72 6.06
CA ALA A 99 2.42 1.21 6.22
C ALA A 99 2.81 0.89 7.69
N SER A 100 2.22 1.60 8.65
CA SER A 100 2.38 1.30 10.09
C SER A 100 1.50 0.14 10.54
N GLY A 101 0.55 -0.29 9.71
CA GLY A 101 -0.45 -1.29 10.07
C GLY A 101 -1.44 -0.79 11.12
N ALA A 102 -1.48 0.53 11.40
CA ALA A 102 -2.43 1.07 12.35
C ALA A 102 -3.86 0.72 11.90
N PRO A 103 -4.75 0.32 12.83
CA PRO A 103 -6.11 -0.02 12.49
C PRO A 103 -6.73 1.14 11.70
N GLN A 104 -7.17 0.85 10.47
CA GLN A 104 -8.06 1.72 9.76
C GLN A 104 -9.27 1.95 10.67
N PRO A 105 -9.71 3.21 10.89
CA PRO A 105 -11.04 3.42 11.42
C PRO A 105 -11.98 2.56 10.56
N PRO A 106 -12.90 1.78 11.16
CA PRO A 106 -13.78 0.92 10.39
C PRO A 106 -14.38 1.78 9.28
N ALA A 107 -14.21 1.33 8.03
CA ALA A 107 -14.89 1.94 6.91
C ALA A 107 -16.35 2.07 7.34
N THR A 108 -16.85 3.30 7.39
CA THR A 108 -18.26 3.57 7.67
C THR A 108 -19.04 2.58 6.82
N ALA A 109 -19.80 1.71 7.46
CA ALA A 109 -20.60 0.69 6.80
C ALA A 109 -21.31 1.32 5.60
N PRO A 110 -21.49 0.60 4.47
CA PRO A 110 -22.20 1.14 3.32
C PRO A 110 -23.46 1.84 3.80
N GLN A 111 -23.49 3.17 3.64
CA GLN A 111 -24.66 3.97 3.95
C GLN A 111 -25.81 3.35 3.15
N PRO A 112 -26.93 2.98 3.78
CA PRO A 112 -28.09 2.52 3.05
C PRO A 112 -28.42 3.59 2.00
N ALA A 113 -28.60 3.15 0.76
CA ALA A 113 -29.02 4.01 -0.32
C ALA A 113 -30.22 4.86 0.14
N LEU A 114 -30.09 6.18 -0.03
CA LEU A 114 -31.17 7.12 0.14
C LEU A 114 -32.24 6.81 -0.91
N GLY A 115 -33.27 6.04 -0.54
CA GLY A 115 -34.40 5.72 -1.40
C GLY A 115 -35.36 4.68 -0.80
N ASP A 116 -36.57 5.13 -0.47
CA ASP A 116 -37.79 4.37 -0.14
C ASP A 116 -37.78 3.50 1.13
N ASP A 117 -38.05 4.12 2.28
CA ASP A 117 -39.28 3.86 3.07
C ASP A 117 -39.22 4.71 4.36
N ILE A 118 -39.88 5.87 4.35
CA ILE A 118 -40.17 6.59 5.60
C ILE A 118 -41.57 6.16 6.05
N ASP A 119 -41.64 5.21 6.97
CA ASP A 119 -42.84 4.98 7.80
C ASP A 119 -42.50 4.59 9.26
N GLY A 120 -42.42 5.60 10.13
CA GLY A 120 -42.69 5.59 11.59
C GLY A 120 -41.68 4.96 12.57
N PRO A 121 -41.85 5.13 13.91
CA PRO A 121 -42.53 6.18 14.68
C PRO A 121 -41.67 6.85 15.80
N LYS A 122 -42.21 7.98 16.28
CA LYS A 122 -41.88 8.97 17.33
C LYS A 122 -40.90 8.65 18.49
N PHE A 123 -40.11 9.69 18.77
CA PHE A 123 -39.25 9.96 19.93
C PHE A 123 -39.88 9.69 21.30
N ILE A 124 -39.06 9.16 22.21
CA ILE A 124 -39.22 9.36 23.65
C ILE A 124 -37.87 9.89 24.17
N SER A 125 -37.82 11.18 24.47
CA SER A 125 -36.79 11.73 25.35
C SER A 125 -37.12 11.30 26.77
N ARG A 126 -36.12 10.79 27.51
CA ARG A 126 -36.26 10.52 28.94
C ARG A 126 -35.49 11.60 29.70
N ASP A 127 -36.17 12.19 30.67
CA ASP A 127 -35.71 13.24 31.58
C ASP A 127 -34.36 12.93 32.25
#